data_AF-A0A2C2UQI2-F1
#
_entry.id   AF-A0A2C2UQI2-F1
#
_cell.length_a   1.000
_cell.length_b   1.000
_cell.length_c   1.000
_cell.angle_alpha   90.00
_cell.angle_beta   90.00
_cell.angle_gamma   90.00
#
_symmetry.space_group_name_H-M   'P 1'
#
loop_
_entity.id
_entity.type
_entity.pdbx_description
1 polymer ?
#
loop_
_entity_poly.entity_id
_entity_poly.type
_entity_poly.pdbx_seq_one_letter_code
_entity_poly.pdbx_strand_id
1 'polypeptide(L)' 'MVLGTVSALQETIDEFRQSMYELAKKKGISDPRVIKISQQLDGKIIMLQKIIYHSQSLSTAKTLYYDEQD' A
#
# COMPACT_ATOMS: atom_id res chain seq x y z
N MET A 1 4.80 15.30 5.70
CA MET A 1 3.58 14.56 6.14
C MET A 1 3.28 13.30 5.33
N VAL A 2 3.78 13.14 4.09
CA VAL A 2 3.51 11.94 3.27
C VAL A 2 4.10 10.64 3.85
N LEU A 3 5.29 10.69 4.46
CA LEU A 3 5.95 9.50 5.01
C LEU A 3 5.15 8.85 6.15
N GLY A 4 4.54 9.63 7.04
CA GLY A 4 3.74 9.07 8.15
C GLY A 4 2.49 8.33 7.68
N THR A 5 1.82 8.84 6.64
CA THR A 5 0.66 8.16 6.01
C THR A 5 1.08 6.87 5.32
N VAL A 6 2.26 6.85 4.69
CA VAL A 6 2.82 5.65 4.05
C VAL A 6 3.15 4.58 5.09
N SER A 7 3.78 4.96 6.21
CA SER A 7 4.12 4.02 7.30
C SER A 7 2.89 3.40 7.95
N ALA A 8 1.89 4.21 8.31
CA ALA A 8 0.64 3.69 8.90
C ALA A 8 -0.11 2.73 7.94
N LEU A 9 -0.05 3.03 6.63
CA LEU A 9 -0.67 2.17 5.62
C LEU A 9 0.09 0.84 5.45
N GLN A 10 1.43 0.85 5.57
CA GLN A 10 2.24 -0.36 5.58
C GLN A 10 1.95 -1.25 6.79
N GLU A 11 1.92 -0.68 8.00
CA GLU A 11 1.57 -1.43 9.22
C GLU A 11 0.20 -2.11 9.07
N THR A 12 -0.80 -1.38 8.56
CA THR A 12 -2.12 -1.95 8.32
C THR A 12 -2.07 -3.09 7.29
N ILE A 13 -1.25 -3.00 6.24
CA ILE A 13 -1.11 -4.08 5.24
C ILE A 13 -0.49 -5.32 5.89
N ASP A 14 0.50 -5.16 6.76
CA ASP A 14 1.17 -6.27 7.43
C ASP A 14 0.24 -6.99 8.42
N GLU A 15 -0.55 -6.24 9.21
CA GLU A 15 -1.58 -6.80 10.09
C GLU A 15 -2.62 -7.62 9.31
N PHE A 16 -3.08 -7.09 8.17
CA PHE A 16 -4.02 -7.77 7.29
C PHE A 16 -3.40 -9.03 6.67
N ARG A 17 -2.11 -9.00 6.31
CA ARG A 17 -1.38 -10.16 5.77
C ARG A 17 -1.29 -11.27 6.80
N GLN A 18 -0.93 -10.93 8.03
CA GLN A 18 -0.83 -11.89 9.13
C GLN A 18 -2.20 -12.49 9.46
N SER A 19 -3.24 -11.65 9.52
CA SER A 19 -4.63 -12.11 9.75
C SER A 19 -5.11 -13.05 8.65
N MET A 20 -4.81 -12.74 7.38
CA MET A 20 -5.14 -13.59 6.25
C MET A 20 -4.40 -14.93 6.33
N TYR A 21 -3.11 -14.92 6.65
CA TYR A 21 -2.28 -16.12 6.79
C TYR A 21 -2.83 -17.05 7.87
N GLU A 22 -3.11 -16.53 9.07
CA GLU A 22 -3.66 -17.32 10.17
C GLU A 22 -5.04 -17.90 9.84
N LEU A 23 -5.87 -17.14 9.13
CA LEU A 23 -7.19 -17.61 8.73
C LEU A 23 -7.11 -18.67 7.62
N ALA A 24 -6.26 -18.46 6.61
CA ALA A 24 -6.04 -19.39 5.52
C ALA A 24 -5.43 -20.71 6.01
N LYS A 25 -4.52 -20.64 6.99
CA LYS A 25 -3.95 -21.84 7.64
C LYS A 25 -5.02 -22.69 8.32
N LYS A 26 -6.04 -22.06 8.91
CA LYS A 26 -7.13 -22.75 9.64
C LYS A 26 -8.26 -23.24 8.73
N LYS A 27 -8.59 -22.49 7.68
CA LYS A 27 -9.83 -22.70 6.90
C LYS A 27 -9.62 -22.92 5.41
N GLY A 28 -8.37 -22.83 4.94
CA GLY A 28 -8.01 -22.89 3.54
C GLY A 28 -8.18 -21.55 2.83
N ILE A 29 -7.49 -21.43 1.71
CA ILE A 29 -7.50 -20.22 0.86
C ILE A 29 -8.86 -19.97 0.20
N SER A 30 -9.68 -21.01 0.06
CA SER A 30 -11.02 -20.92 -0.53
C SER A 30 -12.10 -20.50 0.47
N ASP A 31 -11.76 -20.28 1.75
CA ASP A 31 -12.74 -19.76 2.72
C ASP A 31 -13.19 -18.35 2.27
N PRO A 32 -14.51 -18.08 2.19
CA PRO A 32 -15.01 -16.79 1.73
C PRO A 32 -14.49 -15.59 2.51
N ARG A 33 -14.12 -15.77 3.79
CA ARG A 33 -13.52 -14.69 4.61
C ARG A 33 -12.06 -14.44 4.22
N VAL A 34 -11.31 -15.49 3.88
CA VAL A 34 -9.93 -15.34 3.37
C VAL A 34 -9.95 -14.58 2.05
N ILE A 35 -10.88 -14.93 1.16
CA ILE A 35 -11.09 -14.22 -0.11
C ILE A 35 -11.44 -12.74 0.14
N LYS A 36 -12.36 -12.45 1.08
CA LYS A 36 -12.73 -11.08 1.43
C LYS A 36 -11.55 -10.27 1.98
N ILE A 37 -10.73 -10.87 2.84
CA ILE A 37 -9.53 -10.23 3.38
C ILE A 37 -8.52 -9.98 2.24
N SER A 38 -8.31 -10.94 1.34
CA SER A 38 -7.44 -10.78 0.17
C SER A 38 -7.85 -9.58 -0.69
N GLN A 39 -9.15 -9.45 -1.00
CA GLN A 39 -9.66 -8.32 -1.79
C GLN A 39 -9.44 -6.97 -1.10
N GLN A 40 -9.61 -6.91 0.22
CA GLN A 40 -9.32 -5.69 0.99
C GLN A 40 -7.82 -5.36 1.00
N LEU A 41 -6.98 -6.38 1.04
CA LEU A 41 -5.53 -6.26 1.02
C LEU A 41 -5.04 -5.72 -0.32
N ASP A 42 -5.58 -6.23 -1.43
CA ASP A 42 -5.30 -5.74 -2.79
C ASP A 42 -5.64 -4.25 -2.94
N GLY A 43 -6.81 -3.83 -2.44
CA GLY A 43 -7.21 -2.42 -2.46
C GLY A 43 -6.24 -1.51 -1.70
N LYS A 44 -5.76 -1.95 -0.53
CA LYS A 44 -4.78 -1.19 0.28
C LYS A 44 -3.42 -1.12 -0.40
N ILE A 45 -2.96 -2.20 -1.02
CA ILE A 45 -1.71 -2.23 -1.79
C ILE A 45 -1.78 -1.27 -2.97
N ILE A 46 -2.87 -1.28 -3.74
CA ILE A 46 -3.06 -0.35 -4.87
C ILE A 46 -3.04 1.10 -4.38
N MET A 47 -3.69 1.39 -3.25
CA MET A 47 -3.68 2.74 -2.66
C MET A 47 -2.26 3.17 -2.25
N LEU A 48 -1.50 2.28 -1.62
CA LEU A 48 -0.10 2.54 -1.26
C LEU A 48 0.76 2.81 -2.49
N GLN A 49 0.64 1.98 -3.53
CA GLN A 49 1.36 2.15 -4.80
C GLN A 49 1.04 3.49 -5.46
N LYS A 50 -0.24 3.92 -5.45
CA LYS A 50 -0.64 5.23 -5.97
C LYS A 50 0.00 6.38 -5.19
N ILE A 51 0.02 6.31 -3.85
CA ILE A 51 0.63 7.33 -3.00
C ILE A 51 2.14 7.43 -3.27
N ILE A 52 2.83 6.29 -3.37
CA ILE A 52 4.27 6.23 -3.69
C ILE A 52 4.54 6.79 -5.09
N TYR A 53 3.74 6.41 -6.09
CA TYR A 53 3.91 6.91 -7.45
C TYR A 53 3.69 8.43 -7.54
N HIS A 54 2.66 8.95 -6.89
CA HIS A 54 2.38 10.39 -6.88
C HIS A 54 3.48 11.17 -6.16
N SER A 55 4.01 10.65 -5.04
CA SER A 55 5.10 11.30 -4.32
C SER A 55 6.42 11.29 -5.11
N GLN A 56 6.71 10.23 -5.86
CA GLN A 56 7.85 10.16 -6.78
C GLN A 56 7.69 11.14 -7.95
N SER A 57 6.50 11.22 -8.58
CA SER A 57 6.28 12.15 -9.70
C SER A 57 6.42 13.63 -9.29
N LEU A 58 6.00 13.98 -8.06
CA LEU A 58 6.17 15.33 -7.51
C LEU A 58 7.66 15.65 -7.27
N SER A 59 8.47 14.64 -6.95
CA SER A 59 9.91 14.78 -6.76
C SER A 59 10.62 15.08 -8.09
N THR A 60 10.23 14.37 -9.16
CA THR A 60 10.77 14.57 -10.51
C THR A 60 10.32 15.89 -11.15
N ALA A 61 9.07 16.31 -10.92
CA ALA A 61 8.59 17.61 -11.38
C ALA A 61 9.34 18.76 -10.68
N LYS A 62 9.61 18.63 -9.38
CA LYS A 62 10.35 19.66 -8.62
C LYS A 62 11.81 19.79 -9.08
N THR A 63 12.47 18.71 -9.49
CA THR A 63 13.85 18.80 -10.02
C THR A 63 13.92 19.49 -11.38
N LEU A 64 12.92 19.30 -12.25
CA LEU A 64 12.91 19.93 -13.59
C LEU A 64 12.65 21.44 -13.54
N TYR A 65 11.86 21.93 -12.56
CA TYR A 65 11.55 23.35 -12.44
C TYR A 65 12.64 24.20 -11.75
N TYR A 66 13.60 23.58 -11.06
CA TYR A 66 14.70 24.30 -10.38
C TYR A 66 16.01 24.33 -11.18
N ASP A 67 16.11 23.58 -12.28
CA ASP A 67 17.30 23.56 -13.17
C ASP A 67 17.23 24.64 -14.28
N GLU A 68 16.07 25.30 -14.46
CA GLU A 68 15.84 26.33 -15.50
C GLU A 68 15.95 27.78 -14.98
N GLN A 69 16.55 28.00 -13.79
CA GLN A 69 16.81 29.34 -13.21
C GLN A 69 18.31 29.59 -12.94
N ASP A 70 19.16 29.32 -13.94
CA ASP A 70 20.54 29.82 -14.02
C ASP A 70 20.63 31.05 -14.95
#